data_AF-A0A1Q7KZT8-F1
#
_entry.id   AF-A0A1Q7KZT8-F1
#
_cell.length_a   1.000
_cell.length_b   1.000
_cell.length_c   1.000
_cell.angle_alpha   90.00
_cell.angle_beta   90.00
_cell.angle_gamma   90.00
#
_symmetry.space_group_name_H-M   'P 1'
#
loop_
_entity.id
_entity.type
_entity.pdbx_description
1 polymer ?
#
loop_
_entity_poly.entity_id
_entity_poly.type
_entity_poly.pdbx_seq_one_letter_code
_entity_poly.pdbx_strand_id
1 'polypeptide(L)'
;MSFTEITSTLQKELISNMPQIRFLLKKNPGLAFTIINEIAEKVGKRYSVILSLNFPERGKIENYELYGTENIGMVFQRDNKVFAIPRNLIKSKANEILRNVQVQDAYMYEGKEGVRILLENCRLDILPASLHVWGKFDEKITMFCDWLLTNCYQLKPGVNGALSDTNS
;
A
#
# COMPACT_ATOMS: atom_id res chain seq x y z
N MET A 1 -10.32 -7.86 -5.07
CA MET A 1 -10.06 -7.03 -3.88
C MET A 1 -9.46 -5.74 -4.39
N SER A 2 -9.95 -4.59 -3.95
CA SER A 2 -9.50 -3.29 -4.44
C SER A 2 -8.68 -2.54 -3.38
N PHE A 3 -7.85 -1.60 -3.82
CA PHE A 3 -7.13 -0.67 -2.95
C PHE A 3 -8.13 0.17 -2.15
N THR A 4 -9.24 0.57 -2.78
CA THR A 4 -10.37 1.26 -2.14
C THR A 4 -10.93 0.46 -0.96
N GLU A 5 -11.22 -0.82 -1.14
CA GLU A 5 -11.76 -1.70 -0.09
C GLU A 5 -10.79 -1.86 1.08
N ILE A 6 -9.51 -2.12 0.78
CA ILE A 6 -8.46 -2.33 1.78
C ILE A 6 -8.24 -1.05 2.61
N THR A 7 -8.09 0.10 1.94
CA THR A 7 -7.82 1.37 2.62
C THR A 7 -9.03 1.89 3.39
N SER A 8 -10.26 1.69 2.90
CA SER A 8 -11.47 2.01 3.65
C SER A 8 -11.58 1.18 4.94
N THR A 9 -11.26 -0.11 4.85
CA THR A 9 -11.25 -1.00 6.03
C THR A 9 -10.18 -0.59 7.02
N LEU A 10 -8.99 -0.27 6.54
CA LEU A 10 -7.90 0.25 7.35
C LEU A 10 -8.31 1.52 8.11
N GLN A 11 -8.89 2.50 7.42
CA GLN A 11 -9.35 3.75 8.02
C GLN A 11 -10.38 3.49 9.13
N LYS A 12 -11.37 2.62 8.89
CA LYS A 12 -12.39 2.26 9.89
C LYS A 12 -11.77 1.66 11.16
N GLU A 13 -10.81 0.75 11.00
CA GLU A 13 -10.15 0.09 12.13
C GLU A 13 -9.26 1.09 12.91
N LEU A 14 -8.53 1.96 12.21
CA LEU A 14 -7.72 3.01 12.84
C LEU A 14 -8.58 4.03 13.61
N ILE A 15 -9.68 4.49 13.01
CA ILE A 15 -10.64 5.40 13.66
C ILE A 15 -11.20 4.76 14.93
N SER A 16 -11.58 3.49 14.88
CA SER A 16 -12.13 2.77 16.03
C SER A 16 -11.12 2.63 17.19
N ASN A 17 -9.81 2.63 16.89
CA ASN A 17 -8.73 2.55 17.88
C ASN A 17 -8.11 3.91 18.24
N MET A 18 -8.65 5.02 17.70
CA MET A 18 -8.03 6.34 17.78
C MET A 18 -7.80 6.85 19.21
N PRO A 19 -8.70 6.64 20.20
CA PRO A 19 -8.45 7.07 21.57
C PRO A 19 -7.18 6.45 22.18
N GLN A 20 -6.95 5.16 21.97
CA GLN A 20 -5.75 4.46 22.43
C GLN A 20 -4.51 4.94 21.68
N ILE A 21 -4.60 5.09 20.36
CA ILE A 21 -3.49 5.60 19.53
C ILE A 21 -3.05 6.98 20.03
N ARG A 22 -3.99 7.92 20.23
CA ARG A 22 -3.68 9.28 20.70
C ARG A 22 -3.06 9.29 22.10
N PHE A 23 -3.52 8.39 22.98
CA PHE A 23 -2.90 8.23 24.30
C PHE A 23 -1.45 7.74 24.19
N LEU A 24 -1.20 6.74 23.35
CA LEU A 24 0.13 6.18 23.15
C LEU A 24 1.08 7.18 22.47
N LEU A 25 0.61 7.96 21.48
CA LEU A 25 1.45 8.98 20.82
C LEU A 25 2.05 9.98 21.82
N LYS A 26 1.29 10.38 22.85
CA LYS A 26 1.78 11.30 23.89
C LYS A 26 2.78 10.67 24.86
N LYS A 27 2.75 9.35 25.01
CA LYS A 27 3.52 8.62 26.04
C LYS A 27 4.75 7.92 25.47
N ASN A 28 4.57 7.23 24.35
CA ASN A 28 5.59 6.45 23.68
C ASN A 28 5.24 6.34 22.18
N PRO A 29 5.72 7.27 21.33
CA PRO A 29 5.48 7.26 19.89
C PRO A 29 5.91 5.97 19.19
N GLY A 30 6.98 5.32 19.69
CA GLY A 30 7.45 4.04 19.14
C GLY A 30 6.44 2.92 19.35
N LEU A 31 5.84 2.84 20.55
CA LEU A 31 4.76 1.89 20.82
C LEU A 31 3.49 2.21 20.01
N ALA A 32 3.17 3.50 19.85
CA ALA A 32 2.06 3.90 18.99
C ALA A 32 2.27 3.44 17.53
N PHE A 33 3.48 3.62 17.00
CA PHE A 33 3.85 3.14 15.66
C PHE A 33 3.64 1.63 15.51
N THR A 34 4.07 0.83 16.50
CA THR A 34 3.87 -0.62 16.51
C THR A 34 2.38 -0.97 16.47
N ILE A 35 1.57 -0.38 17.36
CA ILE A 35 0.12 -0.66 17.41
C ILE A 35 -0.60 -0.27 16.11
N ILE A 36 -0.24 0.87 15.52
CA ILE A 36 -0.80 1.31 14.23
C ILE A 36 -0.51 0.27 13.14
N ASN A 37 0.74 -0.23 13.07
CA ASN A 37 1.11 -1.22 12.07
C ASN A 37 0.58 -2.62 12.38
N GLU A 38 0.35 -2.98 13.64
CA GLU A 38 -0.39 -4.22 13.99
C GLU A 38 -1.84 -4.17 13.50
N ILE A 39 -2.50 -3.01 13.60
CA ILE A 39 -3.84 -2.81 13.02
C ILE A 39 -3.78 -2.98 11.51
N ALA A 40 -2.80 -2.35 10.85
CA ALA A 40 -2.61 -2.48 9.40
C ALA A 40 -2.35 -3.93 8.98
N GLU A 41 -1.49 -4.66 9.69
CA GLU A 41 -1.19 -6.06 9.42
C GLU A 41 -2.44 -6.94 9.57
N LYS A 42 -3.25 -6.74 10.62
CA LYS A 42 -4.52 -7.45 10.81
C LYS A 42 -5.49 -7.22 9.67
N VAL A 43 -5.59 -5.98 9.18
CA VAL A 43 -6.40 -5.66 8.00
C VAL A 43 -5.82 -6.34 6.77
N GLY A 44 -4.53 -6.19 6.50
CA GLY A 44 -3.85 -6.79 5.36
C GLY A 44 -4.01 -8.31 5.27
N LYS A 45 -3.95 -9.02 6.41
CA LYS A 45 -4.19 -10.47 6.49
C LYS A 45 -5.54 -10.89 5.91
N ARG A 46 -6.60 -10.07 6.06
CA ARG A 46 -7.94 -10.34 5.47
C ARG A 46 -7.90 -10.36 3.94
N TYR A 47 -6.87 -9.76 3.34
CA TYR A 47 -6.70 -9.61 1.89
C TYR A 47 -5.44 -10.32 1.36
N SER A 48 -4.76 -11.13 2.19
CA SER A 48 -3.49 -11.78 1.85
C SER A 48 -2.38 -10.81 1.40
N VAL A 49 -2.34 -9.63 2.02
CA VAL A 49 -1.34 -8.57 1.78
C VAL A 49 -0.70 -8.18 3.11
N ILE A 50 0.61 -7.92 3.12
CA ILE A 50 1.23 -7.24 4.26
C ILE A 50 1.04 -5.74 4.05
N LEU A 51 0.23 -5.13 4.90
CA LEU A 51 -0.14 -3.71 4.82
C LEU A 51 0.57 -2.93 5.93
N SER A 52 1.14 -1.78 5.59
CA SER A 52 1.83 -0.91 6.55
C SER A 52 1.51 0.57 6.33
N LEU A 53 1.57 1.34 7.43
CA LEU A 53 1.59 2.80 7.40
C LEU A 53 3.01 3.28 7.68
N ASN A 54 3.47 4.22 6.86
CA ASN A 54 4.80 4.80 6.96
C ASN A 54 4.71 6.27 7.38
N PHE A 55 5.70 6.72 8.15
CA PHE A 55 5.80 8.10 8.63
C PHE A 55 7.19 8.66 8.25
N PRO A 56 7.38 9.01 6.95
CA PRO A 56 8.71 9.34 6.42
C PRO A 56 9.28 10.65 6.99
N GLU A 57 8.43 11.55 7.45
CA GLU A 57 8.81 12.84 8.01
C GLU A 57 8.67 12.84 9.53
N ARG A 58 9.55 13.59 10.21
CA ARG A 58 9.45 13.78 11.66
C ARG A 58 8.13 14.45 12.02
N GLY A 59 7.45 13.92 13.04
CA GLY A 59 6.17 14.45 13.51
C GLY A 59 4.96 14.06 12.63
N LYS A 60 5.17 13.41 11.47
CA LYS A 60 4.06 12.98 10.59
C LYS A 60 3.11 12.01 11.29
N ILE A 61 3.63 11.21 12.22
CA ILE A 61 2.85 10.30 13.08
C ILE A 61 1.91 11.04 14.05
N GLU A 62 1.99 12.36 14.17
CA GLU A 62 1.05 13.14 14.99
C GLU A 62 -0.18 13.57 14.19
N ASN A 63 -0.17 13.41 12.85
CA ASN A 63 -1.28 13.74 11.95
C ASN A 63 -2.28 12.59 11.84
N TYR A 64 -2.80 12.13 12.98
CA TYR A 64 -3.65 10.94 13.05
C TYR A 64 -4.98 11.04 12.29
N GLU A 65 -5.40 12.23 11.87
CA GLU A 65 -6.54 12.45 10.98
C GLU A 65 -6.29 11.95 9.54
N LEU A 66 -5.03 11.82 9.13
CA LEU A 66 -4.64 11.40 7.78
C LEU A 66 -4.33 9.91 7.68
N TYR A 67 -4.43 9.16 8.78
CA TYR A 67 -4.05 7.76 8.78
C TYR A 67 -4.92 6.93 7.82
N GLY A 68 -4.26 6.11 7.01
CA GLY A 68 -4.93 5.32 5.97
C GLY A 68 -5.35 6.13 4.75
N THR A 69 -4.92 7.40 4.61
CA THR A 69 -5.15 8.26 3.42
C THR A 69 -3.86 8.68 2.72
N GLU A 70 -2.71 8.33 3.29
CA GLU A 70 -1.37 8.63 2.76
C GLU A 70 -0.34 7.62 3.25
N ASN A 71 0.80 7.55 2.57
CA ASN A 71 2.01 6.82 3.01
C ASN A 71 1.79 5.32 3.30
N ILE A 72 1.10 4.62 2.40
CA ILE A 72 0.76 3.20 2.56
C ILE A 72 1.74 2.32 1.79
N GLY A 73 2.20 1.25 2.45
CA GLY A 73 2.94 0.16 1.83
C GLY A 73 2.10 -1.12 1.74
N MET A 74 2.22 -1.83 0.61
CA MET A 74 1.62 -3.15 0.40
C MET A 74 2.70 -4.10 -0.12
N VAL A 75 2.87 -5.24 0.54
CA VAL A 75 3.73 -6.33 0.06
C VAL A 75 2.85 -7.55 -0.22
N PHE A 76 3.01 -8.10 -1.42
CA PHE A 76 2.26 -9.23 -1.93
C PHE A 76 3.11 -10.49 -1.83
N GLN A 77 2.50 -11.61 -1.44
CA GLN A 77 3.18 -12.91 -1.42
C GLN A 77 3.40 -13.40 -2.86
N ARG A 78 4.57 -13.11 -3.42
CA ARG A 78 4.98 -13.46 -4.79
C ARG A 78 6.46 -13.77 -4.86
N ASP A 79 6.81 -14.84 -5.56
CA ASP A 79 8.20 -15.26 -5.78
C ASP A 79 8.79 -14.65 -7.08
N ASN A 80 7.95 -14.06 -7.92
CA ASN A 80 8.36 -13.56 -9.23
C ASN A 80 9.12 -12.22 -9.13
N LYS A 81 10.28 -12.15 -9.81
CA LYS A 81 11.07 -10.92 -9.98
C LYS A 81 10.56 -9.99 -11.10
N VAL A 82 9.47 -10.36 -11.77
CA VAL A 82 8.90 -9.64 -12.91
C VAL A 82 7.40 -9.41 -12.72
N PHE A 83 6.87 -8.35 -13.34
CA PHE A 83 5.44 -8.08 -13.36
C PHE A 83 4.66 -9.14 -14.15
N ALA A 84 3.40 -9.37 -13.77
CA ALA A 84 2.48 -10.24 -14.51
C ALA A 84 2.07 -9.66 -15.88
N ILE A 85 2.30 -8.36 -16.09
CA ILE A 85 2.00 -7.63 -17.32
C ILE A 85 3.23 -6.84 -17.77
N PRO A 86 3.33 -6.47 -19.06
CA PRO A 86 4.43 -5.65 -19.54
C PRO A 86 4.51 -4.32 -18.78
N ARG A 87 5.71 -3.95 -18.34
CA ARG A 87 5.96 -2.70 -17.62
C ARG A 87 5.49 -1.47 -18.39
N ASN A 88 5.64 -1.47 -19.72
CA ASN A 88 5.15 -0.39 -20.57
C ASN A 88 3.63 -0.20 -20.50
N LEU A 89 2.87 -1.26 -20.22
CA LEU A 89 1.42 -1.15 -20.00
C LEU A 89 1.12 -0.42 -18.69
N ILE A 90 1.87 -0.69 -17.61
CA ILE A 90 1.77 0.04 -16.35
C ILE A 90 2.04 1.53 -16.59
N LYS A 91 3.12 1.85 -17.33
CA LYS A 91 3.49 3.23 -17.65
C LYS A 91 2.41 3.93 -18.50
N SER A 92 1.86 3.24 -19.49
CA SER A 92 0.79 3.77 -20.35
C SER A 92 -0.47 4.07 -19.54
N LYS A 93 -0.90 3.14 -18.68
CA LYS A 93 -2.08 3.32 -17.81
C LYS A 93 -1.90 4.41 -16.75
N ALA A 94 -0.70 4.60 -16.23
CA ALA A 94 -0.40 5.73 -15.36
C ALA A 94 -0.66 7.07 -16.07
N ASN A 95 -0.18 7.23 -17.31
CA ASN A 95 -0.40 8.44 -18.10
C ASN A 95 -1.88 8.66 -18.42
N GLU A 96 -2.62 7.59 -18.72
CA GLU A 96 -4.06 7.65 -19.02
C GLU A 96 -4.89 8.12 -17.81
N ILE A 97 -4.68 7.50 -16.65
CA ILE A 97 -5.54 7.70 -15.47
C ILE A 97 -5.12 8.94 -14.66
N LEU A 98 -3.83 9.04 -14.33
CA LEU A 98 -3.33 10.07 -13.42
C LEU A 98 -3.23 11.43 -14.11
N ARG A 99 -2.78 11.43 -15.38
CA ARG A 99 -2.44 12.61 -16.21
C ARG A 99 -1.33 13.47 -15.58
N ASN A 100 -0.55 14.18 -16.40
CA ASN A 100 0.52 15.08 -15.93
C ASN A 100 1.49 14.43 -14.94
N VAL A 101 1.88 13.18 -15.18
CA VAL A 101 2.81 12.44 -14.33
C VAL A 101 4.15 12.25 -15.01
N GLN A 102 5.22 12.17 -14.23
CA GLN A 102 6.50 11.67 -14.72
C GLN A 102 6.60 10.18 -14.42
N VAL A 103 6.83 9.38 -15.44
CA VAL A 103 6.95 7.92 -15.32
C VAL A 103 8.36 7.49 -15.66
N GLN A 104 8.98 6.75 -14.75
CA GLN A 104 10.38 6.33 -14.85
C GLN A 104 10.49 4.83 -14.60
N ASP A 105 11.52 4.20 -15.17
CA ASP A 105 11.93 2.88 -14.70
C ASP A 105 12.50 3.01 -13.28
N ALA A 106 12.08 2.10 -12.41
CA ALA A 106 12.65 1.98 -11.07
C ALA A 106 13.49 0.72 -11.03
N TYR A 107 14.81 0.87 -11.04
CA TYR A 107 15.70 -0.26 -10.77
C TYR A 107 15.82 -0.42 -9.26
N MET A 108 15.39 -1.57 -8.74
CA MET A 108 15.67 -1.97 -7.38
C MET A 108 16.51 -3.24 -7.41
N TYR A 109 17.46 -3.30 -6.49
CA TYR A 109 18.43 -4.36 -6.18
C TYR A 109 18.08 -5.77 -6.72
N GLU A 110 19.09 -6.47 -7.25
CA GLU A 110 19.00 -7.86 -7.77
C GLU A 110 18.18 -8.06 -9.07
N GLY A 111 18.19 -7.07 -9.96
CA GLY A 111 17.56 -7.20 -11.28
C GLY A 111 16.04 -7.13 -11.27
N LYS A 112 15.44 -6.63 -10.17
CA LYS A 112 14.00 -6.36 -10.10
C LYS A 112 13.70 -5.05 -10.82
N GLU A 113 12.96 -5.16 -11.91
CA GLU A 113 12.53 -4.02 -12.72
C GLU A 113 11.17 -3.51 -12.24
N GLY A 114 11.13 -2.27 -11.78
CA GLY A 114 9.96 -1.57 -11.28
C GLY A 114 9.53 -0.39 -12.14
N VAL A 115 8.45 0.27 -11.72
CA VAL A 115 8.00 1.56 -12.25
C VAL A 115 7.91 2.55 -11.10
N ARG A 116 8.46 3.74 -11.31
CA ARG A 116 8.26 4.89 -10.42
C ARG A 116 7.38 5.91 -11.13
N ILE A 117 6.37 6.40 -10.43
CA ILE A 117 5.52 7.49 -10.88
C ILE A 117 5.71 8.65 -9.91
N LEU A 118 6.03 9.82 -10.44
CA LEU A 118 6.12 11.07 -9.70
C LEU A 118 4.95 11.96 -10.10
N LEU A 119 4.19 12.36 -9.09
CA LEU A 119 3.19 13.43 -9.11
C LEU A 119 3.70 14.57 -8.23
N GLU A 120 3.08 15.75 -8.32
CA GLU A 120 3.50 16.93 -7.56
C GLU A 120 3.68 16.67 -6.05
N ASN A 121 2.73 15.96 -5.42
CA ASN A 121 2.71 15.69 -3.99
C ASN A 121 2.60 14.20 -3.65
N CYS A 122 2.86 13.32 -4.62
CA CYS A 122 2.75 11.88 -4.43
C CYS A 122 3.78 11.13 -5.27
N ARG A 123 4.35 10.05 -4.73
CA ARG A 123 5.21 9.11 -5.45
C ARG A 123 4.65 7.72 -5.30
N LEU A 124 4.54 6.99 -6.41
CA LEU A 124 4.26 5.57 -6.40
C LEU A 124 5.52 4.81 -6.77
N ASP A 125 5.95 3.90 -5.89
CA ASP A 125 6.96 2.91 -6.21
C ASP A 125 6.27 1.56 -6.43
N ILE A 126 6.26 1.11 -7.68
CA ILE A 126 5.57 -0.10 -8.13
C ILE A 126 6.66 -1.13 -8.43
N LEU A 127 6.68 -2.21 -7.66
CA LEU A 127 7.58 -3.34 -7.81
C LEU A 127 6.78 -4.64 -8.00
N PRO A 128 7.39 -5.70 -8.57
CA PRO A 128 6.71 -6.97 -8.80
C PRO A 128 5.98 -7.57 -7.58
N ALA A 129 6.54 -7.36 -6.38
CA ALA A 129 6.03 -7.89 -5.13
C ALA A 129 5.61 -6.81 -4.11
N SER A 130 5.67 -5.53 -4.47
CA SER A 130 5.23 -4.47 -3.55
C SER A 130 4.76 -3.21 -4.27
N LEU A 131 3.88 -2.47 -3.59
CA LEU A 131 3.39 -1.17 -3.98
C LEU A 131 3.56 -0.22 -2.80
N HIS A 132 4.23 0.90 -3.00
CA HIS A 132 4.28 1.97 -2.01
C HIS A 132 3.68 3.23 -2.60
N VAL A 133 2.75 3.83 -1.85
CA VAL A 133 2.13 5.12 -2.17
C VAL A 133 2.62 6.12 -1.14
N TRP A 134 3.57 6.96 -1.52
CA TRP A 134 4.15 8.02 -0.69
C TRP A 134 3.40 9.32 -0.96
N GLY A 135 2.89 9.96 0.09
CA GLY A 135 1.99 11.11 -0.03
C GLY A 135 0.51 10.72 -0.03
N LYS A 136 -0.34 11.75 -0.10
CA LYS A 136 -1.80 11.63 -0.07
C LYS A 136 -2.33 11.14 -1.41
N PHE A 137 -3.24 10.18 -1.37
CA PHE A 137 -3.91 9.68 -2.56
C PHE A 137 -5.31 10.28 -2.71
N ASP A 138 -5.63 10.68 -3.94
CA ASP A 138 -6.95 11.17 -4.35
C ASP A 138 -7.72 10.06 -5.09
N GLU A 139 -8.84 10.43 -5.72
CA GLU A 139 -9.66 9.50 -6.51
C GLU A 139 -8.87 8.88 -7.67
N LYS A 140 -8.04 9.64 -8.39
CA LYS A 140 -7.28 9.12 -9.53
C LYS A 140 -6.19 8.16 -9.09
N ILE A 141 -5.48 8.48 -8.01
CA ILE A 141 -4.46 7.59 -7.45
C ILE A 141 -5.14 6.30 -6.96
N THR A 142 -6.26 6.42 -6.25
CA THR A 142 -7.07 5.27 -5.82
C THR A 142 -7.49 4.38 -7.00
N MET A 143 -8.05 4.96 -8.06
CA MET A 143 -8.46 4.24 -9.27
C MET A 143 -7.28 3.53 -9.94
N PHE A 144 -6.13 4.20 -10.03
CA PHE A 144 -4.93 3.59 -10.60
C PHE A 144 -4.40 2.44 -9.74
N CYS A 145 -4.42 2.58 -8.41
CA CYS A 145 -4.06 1.51 -7.49
C CYS A 145 -5.04 0.33 -7.59
N ASP A 146 -6.35 0.56 -7.71
CA ASP A 146 -7.34 -0.50 -7.96
C ASP A 146 -7.03 -1.27 -9.25
N TRP A 147 -6.66 -0.54 -10.31
CA TRP A 147 -6.23 -1.14 -11.57
C TRP A 147 -4.96 -1.97 -11.41
N LEU A 148 -3.96 -1.49 -10.68
CA LEU A 148 -2.73 -2.24 -10.38
C LEU A 148 -3.01 -3.53 -9.61
N LEU A 149 -3.82 -3.46 -8.55
CA LEU A 149 -4.17 -4.63 -7.74
C LEU A 149 -4.84 -5.72 -8.58
N THR A 150 -5.69 -5.32 -9.53
CA THR A 150 -6.38 -6.23 -10.44
C THR A 150 -5.45 -6.80 -11.52
N ASN A 151 -4.67 -5.96 -12.19
CA ASN A 151 -3.98 -6.35 -13.43
C ASN A 151 -2.50 -6.69 -13.22
N CYS A 152 -1.83 -5.99 -12.32
CA CYS A 152 -0.41 -6.18 -12.04
C CYS A 152 -0.19 -7.24 -10.94
N TYR A 153 -0.95 -7.12 -9.85
CA TYR A 153 -0.83 -8.00 -8.69
C TYR A 153 -1.82 -9.17 -8.69
N GLN A 154 -2.81 -9.16 -9.60
CA GLN A 154 -3.79 -10.22 -9.81
C GLN A 154 -4.52 -10.65 -8.52
N LEU A 155 -4.83 -9.68 -7.65
CA LEU A 155 -5.61 -9.91 -6.43
C LEU A 155 -7.08 -10.18 -6.77
N LYS A 156 -7.40 -11.46 -6.96
CA LYS A 156 -8.78 -11.92 -7.17
C LYS A 156 -9.57 -11.86 -5.86
N PRO A 157 -10.85 -11.43 -5.88
CA PRO A 157 -11.74 -11.61 -4.73
C PRO A 157 -11.87 -13.10 -4.38
N GLY A 158 -11.82 -13.45 -3.10
CA GLY A 158 -12.30 -14.74 -2.61
C GLY A 158 -11.35 -15.94 -2.67
N VAL A 159 -10.04 -15.76 -2.93
CA VAL A 159 -9.08 -16.78 -2.52
C VAL A 159 -8.77 -16.56 -1.04
N ASN A 160 -9.69 -17.02 -0.19
CA ASN A 160 -9.27 -17.42 1.14
C ASN A 160 -8.21 -18.49 0.88
N GLY A 161 -6.94 -18.13 1.01
CA GLY A 161 -5.91 -19.14 1.21
C GLY A 161 -6.41 -19.95 2.39
N ALA A 162 -6.92 -21.15 2.11
CA ALA A 162 -6.95 -22.18 3.10
C ALA A 162 -5.53 -22.18 3.65
N LEU A 163 -5.38 -21.71 4.88
CA LEU A 163 -4.29 -22.15 5.71
C LEU A 163 -4.51 -23.66 5.74
N SER A 164 -3.84 -24.36 4.84
CA SER A 164 -3.66 -25.78 4.95
C SER A 164 -2.82 -25.96 6.21
N ASP A 165 -3.52 -26.17 7.32
CA ASP A 165 -3.00 -26.91 8.47
C ASP A 165 -2.63 -28.31 7.98
N THR A 166 -1.50 -28.41 7.27
CA THR A 166 -0.84 -29.67 6.93
C THR A 166 0.64 -29.38 6.79
N ASN A 167 1.38 -29.46 7.89
CA ASN A 167 2.16 -30.67 8.18
C ASN A 167 3.00 -30.47 9.46
N SER A 168 2.68 -31.35 10.41
CA SER A 168 3.55 -32.08 11.36
C SER A 168 4.89 -31.50 11.78
#